data_AF-A0A7U6KSX8-F1
#
_entry.id   AF-A0A7U6KSX8-F1
#
_cell.length_a   1.000
_cell.length_b   1.000
_cell.length_c   1.000
_cell.angle_alpha   90.00
_cell.angle_beta   90.00
_cell.angle_gamma   90.00
#
_symmetry.space_group_name_H-M   'P 1'
#
loop_
_entity.id
_entity.type
_entity.pdbx_description
1 polymer ?
#
loop_
_entity_poly.entity_id
_entity_poly.type
_entity_poly.pdbx_seq_one_letter_code
_entity_poly.pdbx_strand_id
1 'polypeptide(L)'
;MNSAFTYLRRSIITLQRLLITGLVVLGSFTLSAHAATVSVSNHPMFLLSQAVTEGTPSANQILQAGDVGHHGSISPSDKKAIQDSKFVVWFGPSLENSLTGSLEMAPNAIDLFAFDAFTRHPLRDIQGKPIAGTFDPHIWLDPENAKAITRALAVIHSHANPEYKSTYQANAKNLHSVWTML
;
A
#
# COMPACT_ATOMS: atom_id res chain seq x y z
N MET A 1 36.25 53.33 -34.60
CA MET A 1 36.06 53.02 -33.16
C MET A 1 34.72 52.35 -32.83
N ASN A 2 33.96 51.81 -33.80
CA ASN A 2 32.61 51.25 -33.56
C ASN A 2 32.55 49.72 -33.45
N SER A 3 33.59 49.00 -33.89
CA SER A 3 33.60 47.53 -33.91
C SER A 3 33.82 46.91 -32.53
N ALA A 4 34.73 47.46 -31.72
CA ALA A 4 35.03 46.93 -30.38
C ALA A 4 33.81 46.96 -29.43
N PHE A 5 33.00 48.02 -29.50
CA PHE A 5 31.76 48.15 -28.72
C PHE A 5 30.68 47.13 -29.12
N THR A 6 30.62 46.74 -30.40
CA THR A 6 29.65 45.74 -30.89
C THR A 6 30.04 44.33 -30.48
N TYR A 7 31.34 44.00 -30.45
CA TYR A 7 31.82 42.72 -29.94
C TYR A 7 31.55 42.55 -28.44
N LEU A 8 31.86 43.58 -27.63
CA LEU A 8 31.63 43.53 -26.19
C LEU A 8 30.15 43.34 -25.84
N ARG A 9 29.26 44.03 -26.55
CA ARG A 9 27.81 43.93 -26.36
C ARG A 9 27.26 42.56 -26.79
N ARG A 10 27.78 41.96 -27.87
CA ARG A 10 27.42 40.60 -28.29
C ARG A 10 27.83 39.58 -27.23
N SER A 11 29.06 39.65 -26.73
CA SER A 11 29.59 38.73 -25.71
C SER A 11 28.79 38.75 -24.40
N ILE A 12 28.36 39.93 -23.95
CA ILE A 12 27.52 40.07 -22.73
C ILE A 12 26.13 39.43 -22.94
N ILE A 13 25.52 39.60 -24.13
CA ILE A 13 24.23 38.99 -24.46
C ILE A 13 24.34 37.46 -24.57
N THR A 14 25.43 36.92 -25.12
CA THR A 14 25.65 35.46 -25.16
C THR A 14 25.88 34.89 -23.77
N LEU A 15 26.65 35.57 -22.90
CA LEU A 15 26.86 35.13 -21.51
C LEU A 15 25.56 35.15 -20.70
N GLN A 16 24.75 36.21 -20.85
CA GLN A 16 23.46 36.36 -20.18
C GLN A 16 22.46 35.28 -20.63
N ARG A 17 22.46 34.94 -21.93
CA ARG A 17 21.66 33.83 -22.46
C ARG A 17 22.12 32.47 -21.91
N LEU A 18 23.42 32.23 -21.83
CA LEU A 18 23.97 30.99 -21.25
C LEU A 18 23.63 30.87 -19.75
N LEU A 19 23.66 31.97 -18.99
CA LEU A 19 23.28 32.02 -17.58
C LEU A 19 21.78 31.77 -17.35
N ILE A 20 20.90 32.34 -18.18
CA ILE A 20 19.45 32.13 -18.07
C ILE A 20 19.07 30.70 -18.47
N THR A 21 19.68 30.14 -19.52
CA THR A 21 19.44 28.74 -19.92
C THR A 21 19.97 27.77 -18.85
N GLY A 22 21.11 28.06 -18.22
CA GLY A 22 21.64 27.26 -17.11
C GLY A 22 20.71 27.24 -15.88
N LEU A 23 20.10 28.39 -15.55
CA LEU A 23 19.22 28.51 -14.39
C LEU A 23 17.87 27.77 -14.58
N VAL A 24 17.35 27.70 -15.81
CA VAL A 24 16.11 26.95 -16.14
C VAL A 24 16.34 25.43 -16.11
N VAL A 25 17.52 24.97 -16.52
CA VAL A 25 17.87 23.53 -16.48
C VAL A 25 18.10 23.02 -15.06
N LEU A 26 18.60 23.86 -14.14
CA LEU A 26 18.79 23.48 -12.73
C LEU A 26 17.48 23.44 -11.90
N GLY A 27 16.42 24.13 -12.32
CA GLY A 27 15.15 24.19 -11.59
C GLY A 27 14.17 23.04 -11.85
N SER A 28 14.47 22.14 -12.79
CA SER A 28 13.47 21.20 -13.34
C SER A 28 13.57 19.75 -12.85
N PHE A 29 14.48 19.44 -11.93
CA PHE A 29 14.59 18.09 -11.34
C PHE A 29 13.83 17.98 -10.02
N THR A 30 12.52 18.20 -10.04
CA THR A 30 11.66 17.65 -8.98
C THR A 30 11.51 16.16 -9.24
N LEU A 31 12.35 15.32 -8.62
CA LEU A 31 12.05 13.89 -8.51
C LEU A 31 10.73 13.78 -7.75
N SER A 32 9.64 13.49 -8.47
CA SER A 32 8.41 13.06 -7.83
C SER A 32 8.72 11.72 -7.18
N ALA A 33 8.92 11.73 -5.87
CA ALA A 33 9.04 10.50 -5.10
C ALA A 33 7.69 9.79 -5.20
N HIS A 34 7.60 8.82 -6.11
CA HIS A 34 6.45 7.92 -6.12
C HIS A 34 6.58 7.10 -4.84
N ALA A 35 5.65 7.28 -3.90
CA ALA A 35 5.53 6.41 -2.74
C ALA A 35 5.52 4.97 -3.26
N ALA A 36 6.36 4.12 -2.69
CA ALA A 36 6.36 2.71 -3.06
C ALA A 36 4.99 2.12 -2.75
N THR A 37 4.37 1.53 -3.76
CA THR A 37 2.97 1.11 -3.69
C THR A 37 2.84 -0.14 -2.83
N VAL A 38 2.05 -0.04 -1.77
CA VAL A 38 1.51 -1.21 -1.06
C VAL A 38 0.13 -1.47 -1.64
N SER A 39 -0.12 -2.71 -2.06
CA SER A 39 -1.46 -3.15 -2.44
C SER A 39 -2.06 -4.05 -1.37
N VAL A 40 -3.38 -4.01 -1.26
CA VAL A 40 -4.17 -4.82 -0.33
C VAL A 40 -5.26 -5.56 -1.10
N SER A 41 -5.52 -6.80 -0.71
CA SER A 41 -6.27 -7.74 -1.54
C SER A 41 -7.74 -7.40 -1.74
N ASN A 42 -8.46 -7.04 -0.68
CA ASN A 42 -9.90 -6.88 -0.70
C ASN A 42 -10.37 -5.70 0.16
N HIS A 43 -11.68 -5.48 0.22
CA HIS A 43 -12.24 -4.32 0.89
C HIS A 43 -12.03 -4.30 2.43
N PRO A 44 -12.26 -5.39 3.20
CA PRO A 44 -11.90 -5.42 4.62
C PRO A 44 -10.43 -5.07 4.90
N MET A 45 -9.49 -5.63 4.13
CA MET A 45 -8.07 -5.31 4.28
C MET A 45 -7.80 -3.84 3.94
N PHE A 46 -8.46 -3.32 2.91
CA PHE A 46 -8.35 -1.92 2.51
C PHE A 46 -8.82 -0.97 3.60
N LEU A 47 -9.94 -1.22 4.26
CA LEU A 47 -10.42 -0.36 5.35
C LEU A 47 -9.45 -0.33 6.54
N LEU A 48 -8.92 -1.49 6.94
CA LEU A 48 -7.89 -1.57 8.00
C LEU A 48 -6.62 -0.81 7.59
N SER A 49 -6.20 -0.96 6.34
CA SER A 49 -5.07 -0.22 5.78
C SER A 49 -5.33 1.28 5.72
N GLN A 50 -6.53 1.69 5.31
CA GLN A 50 -6.91 3.09 5.18
C GLN A 50 -6.85 3.80 6.54
N ALA A 51 -7.33 3.15 7.59
CA ALA A 51 -7.26 3.66 8.95
C ALA A 51 -5.79 3.85 9.42
N VAL A 52 -4.88 2.96 9.00
CA VAL A 52 -3.44 3.13 9.26
C VAL A 52 -2.84 4.26 8.43
N THR A 53 -3.24 4.40 7.17
CA THR A 53 -2.67 5.40 6.24
C THR A 53 -3.35 6.77 6.29
N GLU A 54 -4.25 7.02 7.25
CA GLU A 54 -4.95 8.31 7.38
C GLU A 54 -3.98 9.50 7.35
N GLY A 55 -4.27 10.50 6.50
CA GLY A 55 -3.42 11.68 6.30
C GLY A 55 -2.24 11.47 5.32
N THR A 56 -2.18 10.33 4.64
CA THR A 56 -1.14 9.98 3.65
C THR A 56 -1.76 9.29 2.43
N PRO A 57 -1.01 9.03 1.34
CA PRO A 57 -1.52 8.20 0.24
C PRO A 57 -1.98 6.81 0.73
N SER A 58 -3.16 6.39 0.31
CA SER A 58 -3.72 5.07 0.66
C SER A 58 -3.04 3.94 -0.10
N ALA A 59 -3.18 2.71 0.42
CA ALA A 59 -2.87 1.50 -0.34
C ALA A 59 -3.73 1.41 -1.61
N ASN A 60 -3.25 0.67 -2.61
CA ASN A 60 -4.07 0.28 -3.76
C ASN A 60 -4.91 -0.97 -3.42
N GLN A 61 -6.21 -0.96 -3.72
CA GLN A 61 -7.07 -2.11 -3.51
C GLN A 61 -7.12 -2.97 -4.78
N ILE A 62 -6.81 -4.26 -4.66
CA ILE A 62 -6.80 -5.20 -5.79
C ILE A 62 -8.23 -5.58 -6.20
N LEU A 63 -8.95 -6.31 -5.37
CA LEU A 63 -10.32 -6.75 -5.66
C LEU A 63 -11.33 -5.69 -5.23
N GLN A 64 -12.17 -5.21 -6.14
CA GLN A 64 -13.21 -4.22 -5.83
C GLN A 64 -14.44 -4.89 -5.20
N ALA A 65 -15.38 -4.09 -4.69
CA ALA A 65 -16.56 -4.55 -3.93
C ALA A 65 -17.57 -5.44 -4.70
N GLY A 66 -17.28 -5.83 -5.96
CA GLY A 66 -18.04 -6.81 -6.74
C GLY A 66 -17.24 -8.06 -7.14
N ASP A 67 -15.92 -8.09 -6.90
CA ASP A 67 -15.02 -9.17 -7.33
C ASP A 67 -14.82 -10.24 -6.24
N VAL A 68 -15.38 -10.01 -5.05
CA VAL A 68 -15.31 -10.89 -3.88
C VAL A 68 -16.36 -12.00 -3.95
N GLY A 69 -15.94 -13.22 -4.31
CA GLY A 69 -16.79 -14.42 -4.37
C GLY A 69 -16.10 -15.59 -5.07
N HIS A 70 -16.84 -16.69 -5.31
CA HIS A 70 -16.31 -17.89 -6.00
C HIS A 70 -15.96 -17.66 -7.48
N HIS A 71 -16.28 -16.48 -8.03
CA HIS A 71 -16.10 -16.12 -9.45
C HIS A 71 -15.13 -14.94 -9.65
N GLY A 72 -14.45 -14.47 -8.59
CA GLY A 72 -13.48 -13.38 -8.73
C GLY A 72 -12.41 -13.78 -9.74
N SER A 73 -12.29 -13.06 -10.84
CA SER A 73 -11.20 -13.24 -11.81
C SER A 73 -10.29 -12.03 -11.73
N ILE A 74 -9.00 -12.25 -11.50
CA ILE A 74 -8.00 -11.18 -11.58
C ILE A 74 -8.05 -10.53 -12.96
N SER A 75 -8.22 -9.20 -13.01
CA SER A 75 -8.12 -8.42 -14.24
C SER A 75 -6.64 -8.21 -14.64
N PRO A 76 -6.35 -7.87 -15.92
CA PRO A 76 -4.98 -7.50 -16.32
C PRO A 76 -4.40 -6.33 -15.51
N SER A 77 -5.23 -5.35 -15.14
CA SER A 77 -4.83 -4.23 -14.27
C SER A 77 -4.44 -4.70 -12.87
N ASP A 78 -5.14 -5.68 -12.31
CA ASP A 78 -4.82 -6.24 -10.99
C ASP A 78 -3.48 -6.96 -11.01
N LYS A 79 -3.20 -7.75 -12.06
CA LYS A 79 -1.87 -8.37 -12.24
C LYS A 79 -0.77 -7.33 -12.29
N LYS A 80 -0.99 -6.24 -13.02
CA LYS A 80 -0.01 -5.17 -13.12
C LYS A 80 0.20 -4.49 -11.77
N ALA A 81 -0.88 -4.21 -11.05
CA ALA A 81 -0.81 -3.66 -9.69
C ALA A 81 -0.04 -4.57 -8.73
N ILE A 82 -0.27 -5.87 -8.77
CA ILE A 82 0.47 -6.87 -7.97
C ILE A 82 1.97 -6.82 -8.31
N GLN A 83 2.33 -6.78 -9.60
CA GLN A 83 3.71 -6.75 -10.05
C GLN A 83 4.44 -5.45 -9.68
N ASP A 84 3.74 -4.32 -9.72
CA ASP A 84 4.32 -3.00 -9.44
C ASP A 84 4.43 -2.71 -7.95
N SER A 85 3.71 -3.46 -7.12
CA SER A 85 3.68 -3.24 -5.67
C SER A 85 4.96 -3.71 -5.01
N LYS A 86 5.47 -2.90 -4.08
CA LYS A 86 6.57 -3.31 -3.20
C LYS A 86 6.13 -4.43 -2.24
N PHE A 87 4.89 -4.34 -1.75
CA PHE A 87 4.25 -5.40 -0.97
C PHE A 87 2.79 -5.55 -1.39
N VAL A 88 2.31 -6.79 -1.42
CA VAL A 88 0.88 -7.11 -1.55
C VAL A 88 0.44 -7.85 -0.29
N VAL A 89 -0.42 -7.22 0.50
CA VAL A 89 -0.95 -7.82 1.73
C VAL A 89 -2.30 -8.44 1.44
N TRP A 90 -2.46 -9.71 1.78
CA TRP A 90 -3.67 -10.47 1.51
C TRP A 90 -3.97 -11.42 2.68
N PHE A 91 -5.21 -11.90 2.76
CA PHE A 91 -5.57 -12.81 3.83
C PHE A 91 -5.05 -14.21 3.56
N GLY A 92 -5.04 -14.66 2.31
CA GLY A 92 -4.47 -15.95 1.94
C GLY A 92 -5.43 -16.82 1.12
N PRO A 93 -4.97 -18.00 0.67
CA PRO A 93 -5.67 -18.82 -0.33
C PRO A 93 -7.00 -19.39 0.16
N SER A 94 -7.18 -19.55 1.47
CA SER A 94 -8.42 -20.02 2.10
C SER A 94 -9.58 -19.02 2.00
N LEU A 95 -9.27 -17.72 1.85
CA LEU A 95 -10.29 -16.68 1.58
C LEU A 95 -10.33 -16.28 0.09
N GLU A 96 -9.15 -16.16 -0.53
CA GLU A 96 -8.96 -15.40 -1.78
C GLU A 96 -8.41 -16.30 -2.89
N ASN A 97 -9.09 -17.41 -3.15
CA ASN A 97 -8.66 -18.44 -4.09
C ASN A 97 -8.32 -17.91 -5.50
N SER A 98 -9.04 -16.86 -5.95
CA SER A 98 -8.80 -16.18 -7.23
C SER A 98 -7.42 -15.53 -7.34
N LEU A 99 -6.82 -15.13 -6.21
CA LEU A 99 -5.51 -14.50 -6.14
C LEU A 99 -4.37 -15.52 -6.04
N THR A 100 -4.66 -16.76 -5.63
CA THR A 100 -3.65 -17.80 -5.34
C THR A 100 -2.64 -17.96 -6.48
N GLY A 101 -3.12 -18.09 -7.73
CA GLY A 101 -2.24 -18.25 -8.89
C GLY A 101 -1.32 -17.06 -9.18
N SER A 102 -1.58 -15.88 -8.61
CA SER A 102 -0.75 -14.68 -8.75
C SER A 102 0.05 -14.33 -7.50
N LEU A 103 -0.38 -14.76 -6.30
CA LEU A 103 0.21 -14.32 -5.03
C LEU A 103 0.94 -15.42 -4.24
N GLU A 104 0.55 -16.69 -4.35
CA GLU A 104 1.06 -17.75 -3.46
C GLU A 104 2.59 -17.92 -3.53
N MET A 105 3.16 -17.73 -4.73
CA MET A 105 4.62 -17.79 -4.96
C MET A 105 5.24 -16.40 -5.23
N ALA A 106 4.47 -15.32 -5.09
CA ALA A 106 4.98 -13.99 -5.39
C ALA A 106 5.90 -13.51 -4.27
N PRO A 107 7.13 -13.06 -4.58
CA PRO A 107 8.13 -12.70 -3.56
C PRO A 107 7.76 -11.44 -2.77
N ASN A 108 6.80 -10.66 -3.26
CA ASN A 108 6.29 -9.45 -2.62
C ASN A 108 4.94 -9.67 -1.91
N ALA A 109 4.40 -10.89 -1.90
CA ALA A 109 3.13 -11.19 -1.25
C ALA A 109 3.32 -11.55 0.23
N ILE A 110 2.42 -11.04 1.07
CA ILE A 110 2.38 -11.27 2.52
C ILE A 110 1.03 -11.92 2.84
N ASP A 111 1.03 -13.24 3.00
CA ASP A 111 -0.13 -14.03 3.43
C ASP A 111 -0.31 -13.89 4.94
N LEU A 112 -1.34 -13.15 5.36
CA LEU A 112 -1.60 -12.95 6.79
C LEU A 112 -2.04 -14.25 7.49
N PHE A 113 -2.85 -15.09 6.84
CA PHE A 113 -3.38 -16.30 7.46
C PHE A 113 -2.31 -17.36 7.69
N ALA A 114 -1.20 -17.32 6.95
CA ALA A 114 -0.04 -18.19 7.15
C ALA A 114 0.74 -17.91 8.45
N PHE A 115 0.65 -16.71 9.03
CA PHE A 115 1.37 -16.40 10.28
C PHE A 115 0.69 -17.01 11.50
N ASP A 116 1.48 -17.56 12.42
CA ASP A 116 0.99 -17.99 13.73
C ASP A 116 0.89 -16.82 14.72
N ALA A 117 0.10 -15.81 14.33
CA ALA A 117 -0.06 -14.56 15.08
C ALA A 117 -1.54 -14.20 15.36
N PHE A 118 -2.48 -15.01 14.87
CA PHE A 118 -3.91 -14.72 14.89
C PHE A 118 -4.70 -15.84 15.57
N THR A 119 -5.69 -15.45 16.37
CA THR A 119 -6.68 -16.37 16.90
C THR A 119 -7.53 -16.89 15.75
N ARG A 120 -7.54 -18.22 15.54
CA ARG A 120 -8.33 -18.86 14.49
C ARG A 120 -9.57 -19.52 15.10
N HIS A 121 -10.73 -18.99 14.74
CA HIS A 121 -12.02 -19.56 15.13
C HIS A 121 -12.44 -20.65 14.14
N PRO A 122 -13.21 -21.67 14.55
CA PRO A 122 -13.79 -22.63 13.62
C PRO A 122 -14.96 -22.02 12.85
N LEU A 123 -15.24 -22.56 11.66
CA LEU A 123 -16.50 -22.28 10.97
C LEU A 123 -17.69 -22.73 11.83
N ARG A 124 -18.84 -22.11 11.61
CA ARG A 124 -20.08 -22.43 12.32
C ARG A 124 -21.16 -22.88 11.35
N ASP A 125 -21.98 -23.83 11.78
CA ASP A 125 -23.17 -24.24 11.02
C ASP A 125 -24.30 -23.20 11.12
N ILE A 126 -25.44 -23.48 10.48
CA ILE A 126 -26.60 -22.57 10.47
C ILE A 126 -27.23 -22.39 11.86
N GLN A 127 -26.90 -23.25 12.83
CA GLN A 127 -27.31 -23.16 14.23
C GLN A 127 -26.25 -22.44 15.08
N GLY A 128 -25.14 -21.99 14.48
CA GLY A 128 -24.04 -21.31 15.15
C GLY A 128 -23.07 -22.25 15.88
N LYS A 129 -23.21 -23.57 15.72
CA LYS A 129 -22.36 -24.56 16.38
C LYS A 129 -21.00 -24.66 15.66
N PRO A 130 -19.88 -24.71 16.40
CA PRO A 130 -18.57 -24.94 15.81
C PRO A 130 -18.47 -26.25 15.00
N ILE A 131 -17.86 -26.17 13.82
CA ILE A 131 -17.55 -27.32 12.97
C ILE A 131 -16.10 -27.74 13.25
N ALA A 132 -15.93 -28.94 13.81
CA ALA A 132 -14.61 -29.46 14.19
C ALA A 132 -13.67 -29.61 12.97
N GLY A 133 -12.40 -29.28 13.16
CA GLY A 133 -11.36 -29.41 12.12
C GLY A 133 -11.41 -28.33 11.02
N THR A 134 -12.23 -27.29 11.19
CA THR A 134 -12.31 -26.16 10.26
C THR A 134 -11.69 -24.91 10.85
N PHE A 135 -11.30 -23.97 9.98
CA PHE A 135 -10.90 -22.63 10.36
C PHE A 135 -11.66 -21.60 9.53
N ASP A 136 -12.14 -20.57 10.19
CA ASP A 136 -12.76 -19.41 9.57
C ASP A 136 -11.67 -18.47 9.05
N PRO A 137 -11.60 -18.22 7.72
CA PRO A 137 -10.62 -17.30 7.16
C PRO A 137 -10.93 -15.82 7.43
N HIS A 138 -12.10 -15.49 7.99
CA HIS A 138 -12.53 -14.13 8.29
C HIS A 138 -11.88 -13.57 9.57
N ILE A 139 -10.56 -13.72 9.69
CA ILE A 139 -9.79 -13.43 10.91
C ILE A 139 -9.91 -11.98 11.38
N TRP A 140 -10.24 -11.04 10.49
CA TRP A 140 -10.44 -9.62 10.83
C TRP A 140 -11.71 -9.35 11.66
N LEU A 141 -12.65 -10.29 11.71
CA LEU A 141 -13.86 -10.15 12.51
C LEU A 141 -13.59 -10.30 14.02
N ASP A 142 -12.45 -10.90 14.39
CA ASP A 142 -11.95 -10.87 15.75
C ASP A 142 -11.27 -9.52 16.04
N PRO A 143 -11.73 -8.74 17.03
CA PRO A 143 -11.18 -7.41 17.31
C PRO A 143 -9.69 -7.41 17.69
N GLU A 144 -9.20 -8.46 18.36
CA GLU A 144 -7.78 -8.55 18.72
C GLU A 144 -6.92 -8.88 17.50
N ASN A 145 -7.43 -9.71 16.60
CA ASN A 145 -6.78 -9.91 15.29
C ASN A 145 -6.79 -8.62 14.47
N ALA A 146 -7.89 -7.86 14.43
CA ALA A 146 -7.94 -6.57 13.74
C ALA A 146 -6.89 -5.58 14.29
N LYS A 147 -6.68 -5.56 15.62
CA LYS A 147 -5.59 -4.80 16.27
C LYS A 147 -4.22 -5.28 15.81
N ALA A 148 -4.02 -6.59 15.72
CA ALA A 148 -2.75 -7.15 15.26
C ALA A 148 -2.50 -6.83 13.77
N ILE A 149 -3.51 -6.96 12.92
CA ILE A 149 -3.44 -6.65 11.47
C ILE A 149 -3.09 -5.19 11.25
N THR A 150 -3.74 -4.24 11.94
CA THR A 150 -3.43 -2.80 11.79
C THR A 150 -1.99 -2.47 12.21
N ARG A 151 -1.46 -3.10 13.26
CA ARG A 151 -0.03 -2.94 13.63
C ARG A 151 0.89 -3.52 12.57
N ALA A 152 0.58 -4.69 12.01
CA ALA A 152 1.36 -5.29 10.93
C ALA A 152 1.35 -4.39 9.67
N LEU A 153 0.18 -3.87 9.28
CA LEU A 153 0.03 -2.92 8.18
C LEU A 153 0.86 -1.66 8.41
N ALA A 154 0.89 -1.11 9.63
CA ALA A 154 1.72 0.06 9.94
C ALA A 154 3.22 -0.22 9.73
N VAL A 155 3.70 -1.41 10.10
CA VAL A 155 5.08 -1.83 9.85
C VAL A 155 5.34 -1.96 8.34
N ILE A 156 4.46 -2.66 7.61
CA ILE A 156 4.59 -2.88 6.17
C ILE A 156 4.62 -1.54 5.41
N HIS A 157 3.66 -0.65 5.69
CA HIS A 157 3.61 0.69 5.12
C HIS A 157 4.83 1.53 5.48
N SER A 158 5.35 1.42 6.71
CA SER A 158 6.58 2.13 7.12
C SER A 158 7.82 1.64 6.38
N HIS A 159 7.89 0.35 6.04
CA HIS A 159 8.97 -0.19 5.21
C HIS A 159 8.83 0.21 3.75
N ALA A 160 7.60 0.31 3.26
CA ALA A 160 7.32 0.76 1.89
C ALA A 160 7.65 2.24 1.72
N ASN A 161 7.12 3.08 2.62
CA ASN A 161 7.13 4.55 2.58
C ASN A 161 7.68 5.13 3.90
N PRO A 162 9.01 5.10 4.11
CA PRO A 162 9.64 5.53 5.36
C PRO A 162 9.34 6.98 5.76
N GLU A 163 9.05 7.84 4.79
CA GLU A 163 8.70 9.25 4.98
C GLU A 163 7.42 9.45 5.80
N TYR A 164 6.50 8.48 5.78
CA TYR A 164 5.23 8.50 6.51
C TYR A 164 5.21 7.59 7.74
N LYS A 165 6.35 6.96 8.07
CA LYS A 165 6.48 5.97 9.16
C LYS A 165 5.91 6.46 10.49
N SER A 166 6.21 7.69 10.90
CA SER A 166 5.72 8.26 12.16
C SER A 166 4.18 8.36 12.18
N THR A 167 3.58 8.76 11.06
CA THR A 167 2.12 8.85 10.90
C THR A 167 1.48 7.46 11.01
N TYR A 168 1.98 6.45 10.29
CA TYR A 168 1.45 5.09 10.34
C TYR A 168 1.49 4.50 11.77
N GLN A 169 2.60 4.70 12.47
CA GLN A 169 2.78 4.23 13.84
C GLN A 169 1.84 4.94 14.83
N ALA A 170 1.64 6.25 14.67
CA ALA A 170 0.71 7.02 15.48
C ALA A 170 -0.74 6.57 15.26
N ASN A 171 -1.17 6.40 14.01
CA ASN A 171 -2.52 5.97 13.66
C ASN A 171 -2.83 4.57 14.21
N ALA A 172 -1.92 3.60 14.03
CA ALA A 172 -2.10 2.26 14.58
C ALA A 172 -2.18 2.23 16.11
N LYS A 173 -1.42 3.10 16.80
CA LYS A 173 -1.49 3.25 18.26
C LYS A 173 -2.84 3.86 18.69
N ASN A 174 -3.33 4.86 17.96
CA ASN A 174 -4.61 5.50 18.26
C ASN A 174 -5.78 4.54 18.08
N LEU A 175 -5.79 3.76 16.99
CA LEU A 175 -6.80 2.71 16.77
C LEU A 175 -6.86 1.71 17.93
N HIS A 176 -5.70 1.31 18.47
CA HIS A 176 -5.66 0.46 19.65
C HIS A 176 -6.35 1.11 20.86
N SER A 177 -6.08 2.40 21.11
CA SER A 177 -6.66 3.12 22.27
C SER A 177 -8.17 3.29 22.18
N VAL A 178 -8.72 3.55 20.97
CA VAL A 178 -10.16 3.67 20.74
C VAL A 178 -10.85 2.34 21.05
N TRP A 179 -10.28 1.21 20.61
CA TRP A 179 -10.85 -0.12 20.79
C TRP A 179 -10.62 -0.74 22.18
N THR A 180 -9.89 -0.06 23.06
CA THR A 180 -9.81 -0.42 24.49
C THR A 180 -10.78 0.38 25.36
N MET A 181 -11.43 1.41 24.80
CA MET A 181 -12.42 2.23 25.49
C MET A 181 -13.87 1.79 25.23
N LEU A 182 -14.07 0.83 24.33
CA LEU A 182 -15.34 0.16 24.03
C LEU A 182 -15.40 -1.18 24.76
#